data_AF-A0A971JXE6-F1
#
_entry.id   AF-A0A971JXE6-F1
#
_cell.length_a   1.000
_cell.length_b   1.000
_cell.length_c   1.000
_cell.angle_alpha   90.00
_cell.angle_beta   90.00
_cell.angle_gamma   90.00
#
_symmetry.space_group_name_H-M   'P 1'
#
loop_
_entity.id
_entity.type
_entity.pdbx_description
1 polymer ?
#
loop_
_entity_poly.entity_id
_entity_poly.type
_entity_poly.pdbx_seq_one_letter_code
_entity_poly.pdbx_strand_id
1 'polypeptide(L)'
;MNNTQIHPIYPKRKPGSFFKRNRQDLLRSAFLTAAYTCLIVNLLTGGMPWSLIAIGGLCVVWVAFVYRPMVEHTLIKKLSDVSIAVCLYLFLLDAILQQGWSNFVVPIVFFSDLLLIGFIYLVFFKKQKRNFMPLFELILGGLVSILLSLIGMYGTNWPQIVVGSVSLGLLILSALLFPKDVLRELQKKMHM
;
A
#
# COMPACT_ATOMS: atom_id res chain seq x y z
N MET A 1 32.82 -10.21 -51.35
CA MET A 1 32.47 -10.09 -49.91
C MET A 1 31.00 -9.71 -49.81
N ASN A 2 30.12 -10.68 -49.57
CA ASN A 2 28.68 -10.43 -49.47
C ASN A 2 28.33 -9.93 -48.07
N ASN A 3 27.80 -8.72 -48.00
CA ASN A 3 27.39 -8.04 -46.78
C ASN A 3 26.04 -8.63 -46.33
N THR A 4 26.05 -9.52 -45.35
CA THR A 4 24.83 -10.12 -44.79
C THR A 4 24.07 -9.06 -43.98
N GLN A 5 23.06 -8.44 -44.61
CA GLN A 5 22.15 -7.54 -43.92
C GLN A 5 21.28 -8.33 -42.94
N ILE A 6 21.56 -8.15 -41.65
CA ILE A 6 20.80 -8.74 -40.56
C ILE A 6 19.47 -7.95 -40.47
N HIS A 7 18.38 -8.54 -40.93
CA HIS A 7 17.05 -7.96 -40.76
C HIS A 7 16.68 -7.95 -39.27
N PRO A 8 16.47 -6.79 -38.63
CA PRO A 8 16.03 -6.76 -37.24
C PRO A 8 14.59 -7.29 -37.14
N ILE A 9 14.42 -8.40 -36.41
CA ILE A 9 13.13 -9.07 -36.12
C ILE A 9 12.26 -8.24 -35.15
N TYR A 10 12.77 -7.10 -34.65
CA TYR A 10 12.01 -6.23 -33.78
C TYR A 10 10.97 -5.42 -34.56
N PRO A 11 9.70 -5.41 -34.12
CA PRO A 11 8.68 -4.58 -34.76
C PRO A 11 9.13 -3.12 -34.74
N LYS A 12 9.13 -2.47 -35.91
CA LYS A 12 9.42 -1.03 -36.04
C LYS A 12 8.49 -0.26 -35.10
N ARG A 13 9.09 0.44 -34.14
CA ARG A 13 8.38 1.19 -33.12
C ARG A 13 7.53 2.28 -33.79
N LYS A 14 6.22 2.27 -33.57
CA LYS A 14 5.33 3.33 -34.09
C LYS A 14 5.80 4.70 -33.55
N PRO A 15 5.93 5.74 -34.38
CA PRO A 15 6.29 7.08 -33.92
C PRO A 15 5.11 7.65 -33.12
N GLY A 16 5.15 7.48 -31.80
CA GLY A 16 4.26 8.16 -30.86
C GLY A 16 4.92 9.43 -30.33
N SER A 17 4.12 10.44 -29.98
CA SER A 17 4.60 11.63 -29.28
C SER A 17 5.46 11.23 -28.06
N PHE A 18 6.65 11.82 -27.96
CA PHE A 18 7.59 11.64 -26.84
C PHE A 18 6.88 11.75 -25.48
N PHE A 19 5.93 12.69 -25.38
CA PHE A 19 5.18 12.96 -24.16
C PHE A 19 4.27 11.79 -23.73
N LYS A 20 3.58 11.14 -24.67
CA LYS A 20 2.74 9.97 -24.36
C LYS A 20 3.58 8.77 -23.93
N ARG A 21 4.78 8.63 -24.49
CA ARG A 21 5.70 7.52 -24.21
C ARG A 21 6.39 7.67 -22.86
N ASN A 22 6.79 8.89 -22.51
CA ASN A 22 7.55 9.18 -21.29
C ASN A 22 6.69 9.80 -20.17
N ARG A 23 5.35 9.75 -20.28
CA ARG A 23 4.45 10.38 -19.31
C ARG A 23 4.72 9.94 -17.86
N GLN A 24 4.99 8.66 -17.63
CA GLN A 24 5.31 8.17 -16.28
C GLN A 24 6.63 8.73 -15.77
N ASP A 25 7.65 8.79 -16.61
CA ASP A 25 8.97 9.34 -16.23
C ASP A 25 8.90 10.85 -16.00
N LEU A 26 8.09 11.56 -16.80
CA LEU A 26 7.82 12.99 -16.61
C LEU A 26 7.07 13.27 -15.30
N LEU A 27 6.08 12.43 -14.96
CA LEU A 27 5.40 12.53 -13.67
C LEU A 27 6.36 12.21 -12.51
N ARG A 28 7.22 11.19 -12.64
CA ARG A 28 8.26 10.90 -11.63
C ARG A 28 9.17 12.10 -11.43
N SER A 29 9.68 12.70 -12.51
CA SER A 29 10.55 13.87 -12.40
C SER A 29 9.83 15.07 -11.79
N ALA A 30 8.54 15.28 -12.10
CA ALA A 30 7.76 16.37 -11.50
C ALA A 30 7.57 16.16 -9.98
N PHE A 31 7.24 14.95 -9.53
CA PHE A 31 7.10 14.65 -8.11
C PHE A 31 8.44 14.77 -7.36
N LEU A 32 9.54 14.30 -7.96
CA LEU A 32 10.87 14.39 -7.36
C LEU A 32 11.37 15.84 -7.26
N THR A 33 11.16 16.64 -8.31
CA THR A 33 11.53 18.07 -8.27
C THR A 33 10.69 18.82 -7.24
N ALA A 34 9.38 18.56 -7.14
CA ALA A 34 8.53 19.13 -6.10
C ALA A 34 9.04 18.77 -4.69
N ALA A 35 9.28 17.48 -4.42
CA ALA A 35 9.83 17.01 -3.14
C ALA A 35 11.18 17.67 -2.80
N TYR A 36 12.08 17.77 -3.79
CA TYR A 36 13.38 18.39 -3.62
C TYR A 36 13.28 19.90 -3.32
N THR A 37 12.39 20.61 -4.01
CA THR A 37 12.13 22.03 -3.73
C THR A 37 11.56 22.25 -2.33
N CYS A 38 10.61 21.43 -1.88
CA CYS A 38 10.09 21.51 -0.51
C CYS A 38 11.21 21.31 0.53
N LEU A 39 12.11 20.36 0.29
CA LEU A 39 13.24 20.10 1.18
C LEU A 39 14.20 21.28 1.25
N ILE A 40 14.59 21.86 0.10
CA ILE A 40 15.46 23.05 0.06
C ILE A 40 14.81 24.21 0.79
N VAL A 41 13.55 24.54 0.50
CA VAL A 41 12.88 25.68 1.12
C VAL A 41 12.83 25.50 2.64
N ASN A 42 12.51 24.30 3.13
CA ASN A 42 12.48 24.02 4.57
C ASN A 42 13.87 24.17 5.23
N LEU A 43 14.95 23.76 4.55
CA LEU A 43 16.30 23.98 5.06
C LEU A 43 16.67 25.47 5.12
N LEU A 44 16.21 26.26 4.14
CA LEU A 44 16.47 27.69 4.07
C LEU A 44 15.64 28.50 5.07
N THR A 45 14.37 28.14 5.29
CA THR A 45 13.49 28.84 6.23
C THR A 45 13.73 28.44 7.67
N GLY A 46 14.30 27.27 7.91
CA GLY A 46 14.45 26.69 9.25
C GLY A 46 13.11 26.39 9.92
N GLY A 47 13.17 25.89 11.16
CA GLY A 47 12.00 25.60 11.99
C GLY A 47 11.49 24.15 11.89
N MET A 48 10.17 24.00 12.04
CA MET A 48 9.50 22.69 11.99
C MET A 48 9.70 22.04 10.61
N PRO A 49 9.95 20.71 10.53
CA PRO A 49 10.23 20.03 9.27
C PRO A 49 8.94 19.80 8.45
N TRP A 50 8.29 20.88 8.01
CA TRP A 50 7.07 20.85 7.22
C TRP A 50 7.29 20.22 5.83
N SER A 51 8.53 20.21 5.32
CA SER A 51 8.87 19.50 4.09
C SER A 51 8.61 18.00 4.19
N LEU A 52 8.81 17.38 5.35
CA LEU A 52 8.49 15.95 5.55
C LEU A 52 6.99 15.69 5.42
N ILE A 53 6.16 16.60 5.91
CA ILE A 53 4.71 16.55 5.76
C ILE A 53 4.35 16.61 4.27
N ALA A 54 4.90 17.59 3.54
CA ALA A 54 4.65 17.75 2.12
C ALA A 54 5.10 16.52 1.31
N ILE A 55 6.31 16.01 1.57
CA ILE A 55 6.88 14.83 0.90
C ILE A 55 6.05 13.58 1.21
N GLY A 56 5.62 13.41 2.45
CA GLY A 56 4.72 12.31 2.85
C GLY A 56 3.41 12.34 2.08
N GLY A 57 2.77 13.52 1.97
CA GLY A 57 1.55 13.69 1.19
C GLY A 57 1.75 13.42 -0.31
N LEU A 58 2.84 13.92 -0.89
CA LEU A 58 3.25 13.61 -2.27
C LEU A 58 3.43 12.10 -2.47
N CYS A 59 4.00 11.39 -1.50
CA CYS A 59 4.19 9.95 -1.54
C CYS A 59 2.85 9.20 -1.53
N VAL A 60 1.89 9.60 -0.68
CA VAL A 60 0.54 9.02 -0.66
C VAL A 60 -0.17 9.25 -2.00
N VAL A 61 -0.12 10.47 -2.55
CA VAL A 61 -0.70 10.79 -3.86
C VAL A 61 -0.05 9.96 -4.96
N TRP A 62 1.27 9.77 -4.90
CA TRP A 62 1.99 8.92 -5.84
C TRP A 62 1.49 7.48 -5.80
N VAL A 63 1.37 6.88 -4.61
CA VAL A 63 0.88 5.51 -4.43
C VAL A 63 -0.59 5.37 -4.86
N ALA A 64 -1.43 6.35 -4.55
CA ALA A 64 -2.85 6.32 -4.86
C ALA A 64 -3.17 6.47 -6.36
N PHE A 65 -2.51 7.40 -7.05
CA PHE A 65 -2.91 7.78 -8.41
C PHE A 65 -1.96 7.31 -9.50
N VAL A 66 -0.65 7.28 -9.23
CA VAL A 66 0.36 7.09 -10.28
C VAL A 66 0.94 5.68 -10.25
N TYR A 67 1.22 5.16 -9.05
CA TYR A 67 1.74 3.84 -8.85
C TYR A 67 0.75 2.77 -9.34
N ARG A 68 1.31 1.76 -10.00
CA ARG A 68 0.59 0.54 -10.38
C ARG A 68 1.34 -0.64 -9.77
N PRO A 69 0.67 -1.53 -9.01
CA PRO A 69 1.32 -2.67 -8.37
C PRO A 69 2.00 -3.54 -9.42
N MET A 70 3.30 -3.81 -9.30
CA MET A 70 4.03 -4.62 -10.30
C MET A 70 3.66 -6.11 -10.23
N VAL A 71 3.31 -6.60 -9.04
CA VAL A 71 2.86 -7.96 -8.79
C VAL A 71 1.35 -7.92 -8.63
N GLU A 72 0.63 -8.54 -9.57
CA GLU A 72 -0.83 -8.65 -9.60
C GLU A 72 -1.58 -7.31 -9.62
N HIS A 73 -1.86 -6.79 -10.82
CA HIS A 73 -2.68 -5.59 -11.04
C HIS A 73 -4.15 -5.81 -10.64
N THR A 74 -4.43 -5.81 -9.34
CA THR A 74 -5.79 -5.94 -8.80
C THR A 74 -6.16 -4.75 -7.93
N LEU A 75 -7.46 -4.46 -7.87
CA LEU A 75 -7.98 -3.37 -7.04
C LEU A 75 -7.67 -3.61 -5.56
N ILE A 76 -7.70 -4.88 -5.09
CA ILE A 76 -7.37 -5.25 -3.71
C ILE A 76 -5.92 -4.89 -3.39
N LYS A 77 -4.95 -5.29 -4.22
CA LYS A 77 -3.55 -4.94 -3.96
C LYS A 77 -3.33 -3.43 -3.96
N LYS A 78 -3.95 -2.72 -4.89
CA LYS A 78 -3.86 -1.25 -4.96
C LYS A 78 -4.45 -0.59 -3.70
N LEU A 79 -5.63 -1.02 -3.26
CA LEU A 79 -6.26 -0.49 -2.04
C LEU A 79 -5.37 -0.76 -0.82
N SER A 80 -4.89 -1.99 -0.66
CA SER A 80 -3.98 -2.37 0.42
C SER A 80 -2.71 -1.52 0.46
N ASP A 81 -2.05 -1.28 -0.68
CA ASP A 81 -0.84 -0.47 -0.73
C ASP A 81 -1.12 1.01 -0.39
N VAL A 82 -2.28 1.54 -0.81
CA VAL A 82 -2.73 2.89 -0.44
C VAL A 82 -3.02 2.98 1.05
N SER A 83 -3.72 2.01 1.62
CA SER A 83 -4.01 1.93 3.05
C SER A 83 -2.73 1.96 3.89
N ILE A 84 -1.73 1.16 3.52
CA ILE A 84 -0.42 1.15 4.18
C ILE A 84 0.25 2.52 4.06
N ALA A 85 0.25 3.12 2.87
CA ALA A 85 0.84 4.45 2.66
C ALA A 85 0.15 5.54 3.52
N VAL A 86 -1.18 5.51 3.61
CA VAL A 86 -1.96 6.43 4.44
C VAL A 86 -1.65 6.22 5.93
N CYS A 87 -1.60 4.97 6.40
CA CYS A 87 -1.27 4.68 7.80
C CYS A 87 0.14 5.15 8.16
N LEU A 88 1.13 4.87 7.31
CA LEU A 88 2.52 5.34 7.51
C LEU A 88 2.59 6.87 7.50
N TYR A 89 1.82 7.53 6.64
CA TYR A 89 1.75 8.98 6.59
C TYR A 89 1.12 9.58 7.86
N LEU A 90 0.08 8.96 8.42
CA LEU A 90 -0.52 9.38 9.68
C LEU A 90 0.45 9.23 10.86
N PHE A 91 1.22 8.14 10.91
CA PHE A 91 2.29 7.98 11.91
C PHE A 91 3.40 9.04 11.73
N LEU A 92 3.78 9.35 10.49
CA LEU A 92 4.75 10.41 10.20
C LEU A 92 4.25 11.78 10.68
N LEU A 93 2.98 12.11 10.41
CA LEU A 93 2.35 13.34 10.87
C LEU A 93 2.38 13.44 12.39
N ASP A 94 2.04 12.35 13.08
CA ASP A 94 2.00 12.33 14.53
C ASP A 94 3.39 12.42 15.16
N ALA A 95 4.41 11.83 14.54
CA ALA A 95 5.80 11.98 14.96
C ALA A 95 6.30 13.42 14.83
N ILE A 96 5.84 14.15 13.82
CA ILE A 96 6.23 15.55 13.58
C ILE A 96 5.42 16.53 14.45
N LEU A 97 4.12 16.29 14.59
CA LEU A 97 3.20 17.18 15.31
C LEU A 97 3.12 16.87 16.82
N GLN A 98 3.58 15.69 17.26
CA GLN A 98 3.61 15.20 18.64
C GLN A 98 2.28 15.31 19.40
N GLN A 99 1.18 14.99 18.72
CA GLN A 99 -0.15 15.20 19.29
C GLN A 99 -0.85 13.91 19.76
N GLY A 100 -0.32 12.73 19.42
CA GLY A 100 -0.81 11.44 19.89
C GLY A 100 -2.11 10.96 19.26
N TRP A 101 -2.64 11.64 18.22
CA TRP A 101 -3.91 11.28 17.58
C TRP A 101 -3.79 10.01 16.73
N SER A 102 -2.58 9.64 16.28
CA SER A 102 -2.39 8.47 15.41
C SER A 102 -2.89 7.18 16.05
N ASN A 103 -2.73 7.04 17.36
CA ASN A 103 -3.17 5.89 18.14
C ASN A 103 -4.68 5.64 18.07
N PHE A 104 -5.46 6.67 17.76
CA PHE A 104 -6.91 6.58 17.61
C PHE A 104 -7.34 6.54 16.14
N VAL A 105 -6.74 7.39 15.30
CA VAL A 105 -7.14 7.55 13.90
C VAL A 105 -6.66 6.39 13.02
N VAL A 106 -5.43 5.91 13.22
CA VAL A 106 -4.85 4.84 12.37
C VAL A 106 -5.67 3.55 12.46
N PRO A 107 -6.04 3.04 13.66
CA PRO A 107 -6.87 1.83 13.73
C PRO A 107 -8.24 2.01 13.08
N ILE A 108 -8.85 3.20 13.13
CA ILE A 108 -10.15 3.45 12.49
C ILE A 108 -10.04 3.33 10.96
N VAL A 109 -9.01 3.94 10.37
CA VAL A 109 -8.74 3.83 8.93
C VAL A 109 -8.48 2.37 8.57
N PHE A 110 -7.62 1.70 9.33
CA PHE A 110 -7.26 0.30 9.07
C PHE A 110 -8.45 -0.65 9.19
N PHE A 111 -9.34 -0.43 10.16
CA PHE A 111 -10.60 -1.17 10.30
C PHE A 111 -11.50 -0.99 9.08
N SER A 112 -11.67 0.25 8.61
CA SER A 112 -12.51 0.53 7.45
C SER A 112 -11.99 -0.17 6.18
N ASP A 113 -10.67 -0.21 6.00
CA ASP A 113 -10.02 -0.88 4.88
C ASP A 113 -10.15 -2.41 4.96
N LEU A 114 -9.98 -2.99 6.15
CA LEU A 114 -10.19 -4.42 6.38
C LEU A 114 -11.62 -4.84 6.02
N LEU A 115 -12.62 -4.05 6.43
CA LEU A 115 -14.01 -4.33 6.07
C LEU A 115 -14.25 -4.21 4.57
N LEU A 116 -13.77 -3.15 3.94
CA LEU A 116 -13.98 -2.91 2.51
C LEU A 116 -13.32 -4.02 1.66
N ILE A 117 -12.06 -4.32 1.93
CA ILE A 117 -11.27 -5.30 1.19
C ILE A 117 -11.78 -6.72 1.49
N GLY A 118 -12.10 -7.01 2.76
CA GLY A 118 -12.71 -8.27 3.17
C GLY A 118 -14.05 -8.52 2.48
N PHE A 119 -14.91 -7.51 2.42
CA PHE A 119 -16.20 -7.61 1.72
C PHE A 119 -16.02 -7.87 0.23
N ILE A 120 -15.16 -7.11 -0.46
CA ILE A 120 -14.87 -7.31 -1.89
C ILE A 120 -14.35 -8.74 -2.14
N TYR A 121 -13.45 -9.21 -1.28
CA TYR A 121 -12.87 -10.55 -1.38
C TYR A 121 -13.94 -11.65 -1.24
N LEU A 122 -14.85 -11.53 -0.27
CA LEU A 122 -15.93 -12.49 -0.06
C LEU A 122 -16.94 -12.51 -1.22
N VAL A 123 -17.31 -11.34 -1.76
CA VAL A 123 -18.26 -11.22 -2.89
C VAL A 123 -17.66 -11.75 -4.19
N PHE A 124 -16.39 -11.46 -4.48
CA PHE A 124 -15.74 -11.82 -5.75
C PHE A 124 -14.78 -13.02 -5.65
N PHE A 125 -14.95 -13.85 -4.62
CA PHE A 125 -14.02 -14.92 -4.25
C PHE A 125 -13.62 -15.84 -5.41
N LYS A 126 -14.59 -16.32 -6.21
CA LYS A 126 -14.31 -17.24 -7.34
C LYS A 126 -13.33 -16.67 -8.36
N LYS A 127 -13.29 -15.35 -8.52
CA LYS A 127 -12.43 -14.63 -9.47
C LYS A 127 -11.13 -14.14 -8.81
N GLN A 128 -11.10 -14.08 -7.48
CA GLN A 128 -10.03 -13.45 -6.69
C GLN A 128 -9.24 -14.41 -5.79
N LYS A 129 -9.40 -15.74 -5.95
CA LYS A 129 -8.64 -16.74 -5.19
C LYS A 129 -7.13 -16.45 -5.11
N ARG A 130 -6.54 -15.94 -6.20
CA ARG A 130 -5.10 -15.61 -6.28
C ARG A 130 -4.69 -14.34 -5.51
N ASN A 131 -5.65 -13.47 -5.19
CA ASN A 131 -5.43 -12.20 -4.50
C ASN A 131 -5.69 -12.32 -2.98
N PHE A 132 -5.47 -13.50 -2.39
CA PHE A 132 -5.54 -13.65 -0.94
C PHE A 132 -4.33 -12.98 -0.25
N MET A 133 -3.20 -12.85 -0.95
CA MET A 133 -1.98 -12.27 -0.40
C MET A 133 -2.12 -10.84 0.20
N PRO A 134 -2.76 -9.86 -0.46
CA PRO A 134 -2.95 -8.53 0.12
C PRO A 134 -3.91 -8.54 1.32
N LEU A 135 -4.96 -9.37 1.29
CA LEU A 135 -5.88 -9.53 2.42
C LEU A 135 -5.13 -10.11 3.63
N PHE A 136 -4.27 -11.10 3.40
CA PHE A 136 -3.45 -11.71 4.44
C PHE A 136 -2.44 -10.72 5.04
N GLU A 137 -1.81 -9.87 4.22
CA GLU A 137 -0.94 -8.78 4.69
C GLU A 137 -1.68 -7.81 5.64
N LEU A 138 -2.92 -7.43 5.29
CA LEU A 138 -3.77 -6.57 6.13
C LEU A 138 -4.21 -7.26 7.42
N ILE A 139 -4.60 -8.53 7.37
CA ILE A 139 -4.97 -9.32 8.56
C ILE A 139 -3.77 -9.43 9.50
N LEU A 140 -2.58 -9.73 8.98
CA LEU A 140 -1.35 -9.75 9.76
C LEU A 140 -1.05 -8.38 10.38
N GLY A 141 -1.20 -7.29 9.62
CA GLY A 141 -1.05 -5.94 10.14
C GLY A 141 -2.00 -5.65 11.31
N GLY A 142 -3.26 -6.09 11.21
CA GLY A 142 -4.25 -5.95 12.28
C GLY A 142 -3.90 -6.77 13.52
N LEU A 143 -3.46 -8.01 13.34
CA LEU A 143 -3.00 -8.87 14.44
C LEU A 143 -1.75 -8.31 15.13
N VAL A 144 -0.78 -7.81 14.36
CA VAL A 144 0.40 -7.14 14.91
C VAL A 144 -0.01 -5.88 15.68
N SER A 145 -0.96 -5.10 15.16
CA SER A 145 -1.42 -3.87 15.83
C SER A 145 -2.01 -4.13 17.22
N ILE A 146 -2.82 -5.18 17.39
CA ILE A 146 -3.38 -5.55 18.69
C ILE A 146 -2.32 -6.16 19.62
N LEU A 147 -1.36 -6.93 19.09
CA LEU A 147 -0.24 -7.44 19.89
C LEU A 147 0.63 -6.30 20.44
N LEU A 148 0.97 -5.32 19.61
CA LEU A 148 1.73 -4.13 20.03
C LEU A 148 0.98 -3.30 21.08
N SER A 149 -0.36 -3.23 20.97
CA SER A 149 -1.20 -2.60 21.98
C SER A 149 -1.19 -3.37 23.31
N LEU A 150 -1.29 -4.70 23.28
CA LEU A 150 -1.26 -5.54 24.49
C LEU A 150 0.09 -5.52 25.21
N ILE A 151 1.19 -5.31 24.49
CA ILE A 151 2.54 -5.13 25.04
C ILE A 151 2.70 -3.75 25.71
N GLY A 152 1.71 -2.86 25.57
CA GLY A 152 1.71 -1.53 26.18
C GLY A 152 2.54 -0.50 25.42
N MET A 153 2.98 -0.80 24.19
CA MET A 153 3.69 0.17 23.35
C MET A 153 2.78 1.29 22.87
N TYR A 154 1.49 0.99 22.71
CA TYR A 154 0.45 1.95 22.33
C TYR A 154 -0.74 1.76 23.28
N GLY A 155 -1.25 2.86 23.83
CA GLY A 155 -2.39 2.80 24.76
C GLY A 155 -3.57 2.06 24.15
N THR A 156 -4.11 1.07 24.86
CA THR A 156 -5.17 0.19 24.39
C THR A 156 -6.48 0.93 24.22
N ASN A 157 -6.75 1.37 23.00
CA ASN A 157 -7.98 2.05 22.65
C ASN A 157 -9.01 1.06 22.07
N TRP A 158 -10.29 1.37 22.24
CA TRP A 158 -11.37 0.56 21.66
C TRP A 158 -11.23 0.30 20.14
N PRO A 159 -10.71 1.23 19.31
CA PRO A 159 -10.53 0.97 17.88
C PRO A 159 -9.52 -0.15 17.60
N GLN A 160 -8.48 -0.30 18.42
CA GLN A 160 -7.49 -1.39 18.26
C GLN A 160 -8.10 -2.75 18.57
N ILE A 161 -8.98 -2.83 19.58
CA ILE A 161 -9.71 -4.05 19.90
C ILE A 161 -10.58 -4.44 18.71
N VAL A 162 -11.32 -3.48 18.13
CA VAL A 162 -12.18 -3.72 16.96
C VAL A 162 -11.37 -4.20 15.76
N VAL A 163 -10.24 -3.56 15.44
CA VAL A 163 -9.34 -4.01 14.37
C VAL A 163 -8.91 -5.46 14.59
N GLY A 164 -8.39 -5.79 15.78
CA GLY A 164 -7.94 -7.14 16.09
C GLY A 164 -9.06 -8.18 16.01
N SER A 165 -10.26 -7.87 16.53
CA SER A 165 -11.43 -8.74 16.44
C SER A 165 -11.88 -8.97 15.00
N VAL A 166 -11.88 -7.93 14.16
CA VAL A 166 -12.29 -8.02 12.76
C VAL A 166 -11.27 -8.78 11.93
N SER A 167 -9.97 -8.58 12.18
CA SER A 167 -8.90 -9.36 11.56
C SER A 167 -9.02 -10.84 11.89
N LEU A 168 -9.24 -11.19 13.16
CA LEU A 168 -9.49 -12.57 13.58
C LEU A 168 -10.76 -13.14 12.95
N GLY A 169 -11.85 -12.36 12.96
CA GLY A 169 -13.13 -12.76 12.37
C GLY A 169 -13.02 -13.06 10.88
N LEU A 170 -12.35 -12.19 10.11
CA LEU A 170 -12.11 -12.40 8.69
C LEU A 170 -11.21 -13.61 8.42
N LEU A 171 -10.19 -13.84 9.25
CA LEU A 171 -9.33 -15.01 9.14
C LEU A 171 -10.12 -16.30 9.37
N ILE A 172 -10.89 -16.38 10.46
CA ILE A 172 -11.74 -17.54 10.78
C ILE A 172 -12.79 -17.76 9.69
N LEU A 173 -13.49 -16.70 9.26
CA LEU A 173 -14.51 -16.77 8.23
C LEU A 173 -13.91 -17.27 6.90
N SER A 174 -12.73 -16.79 6.52
CA SER A 174 -12.03 -17.25 5.32
C SER A 174 -11.63 -18.73 5.42
N ALA A 175 -11.19 -19.18 6.59
CA ALA A 175 -10.81 -20.56 6.85
C ALA A 175 -12.02 -21.51 6.86
N LEU A 176 -13.16 -21.09 7.42
CA LEU A 176 -14.39 -21.88 7.47
C LEU A 176 -15.05 -22.02 6.09
N LEU A 177 -15.11 -20.93 5.33
CA LEU A 177 -15.75 -20.95 4.01
C LEU A 177 -14.90 -21.71 2.97
N PHE A 178 -13.56 -21.64 3.06
CA PHE A 178 -12.67 -22.18 2.03
C PHE A 178 -11.39 -22.86 2.57
N PRO A 179 -11.53 -23.90 3.41
CA PRO A 179 -10.41 -24.48 4.16
C PRO A 179 -9.29 -25.02 3.26
N LYS A 180 -9.63 -25.69 2.15
CA LYS A 180 -8.65 -26.33 1.26
C LYS A 180 -7.84 -25.33 0.43
N ASP A 181 -8.43 -24.20 0.06
CA ASP A 181 -7.75 -23.17 -0.74
C ASP A 181 -6.84 -22.31 0.15
N VAL A 182 -7.32 -21.94 1.36
CA VAL A 182 -6.53 -21.19 2.35
C VAL A 182 -5.33 -21.98 2.85
N LEU A 183 -5.50 -23.26 3.18
CA LEU A 183 -4.40 -24.14 3.60
C LEU A 183 -3.34 -24.30 2.51
N ARG A 184 -3.75 -24.42 1.24
CA ARG A 184 -2.82 -24.52 0.10
C ARG A 184 -2.00 -23.24 -0.09
N GLU A 185 -2.58 -22.07 0.12
CA GLU A 185 -1.84 -20.81 0.02
C GLU A 185 -0.93 -20.55 1.22
N LEU A 186 -1.40 -20.83 2.44
CA LEU A 186 -0.57 -20.78 3.65
C LEU A 186 0.63 -21.73 3.55
N GLN A 187 0.39 -22.97 3.12
CA GLN A 187 1.46 -23.97 2.97
C GLN A 187 2.48 -23.54 1.92
N LYS A 188 2.07 -22.95 0.80
CA LYS A 188 3.00 -22.40 -0.20
C LYS A 188 3.88 -21.28 0.35
N LYS A 189 3.40 -20.49 1.31
CA LYS A 189 4.15 -19.38 1.92
C LYS A 189 5.04 -19.83 3.08
N MET A 190 4.59 -20.82 3.85
CA MET A 190 5.37 -21.39 4.98
C MET A 190 6.45 -22.38 4.53
N HIS A 191 6.36 -22.90 3.30
CA HIS A 191 7.38 -23.78 2.69
C HIS A 191 8.35 -23.01 1.75
N MET A 192 8.45 -21.69 1.89
CA MET A 192 9.60 -20.91 1.42
C MET A 192 10.59 -20.73 2.55
#